data_AF-A0A0W0Y446-F1
#
_entry.id   AF-A0A0W0Y446-F1
#
_cell.length_a   1.000
_cell.length_b   1.000
_cell.length_c   1.000
_cell.angle_alpha   90.00
_cell.angle_beta   90.00
_cell.angle_gamma   90.00
#
_symmetry.space_group_name_H-M   'P 1'
#
loop_
_entity.id
_entity.type
_entity.pdbx_description
1 polymer ?
#
loop_
_entity_poly.entity_id
_entity_poly.type
_entity_poly.pdbx_seq_one_letter_code
_entity_poly.pdbx_strand_id
1 'polypeptide(L)'
;MSVQYNLVSRRNLKNFMQKPIESYTLQSLYDEARALHMDYKKNKEKSLVAQVDFLKSILDKNNNFYDTQIYSKKGWWQKVLYFFGWLPKEESRLLSFNKSLKKQIQSLEKRKFSFDFLDNWALSIVDEKIDSLVDSEKDIDRLLSNLSHRSLLSVTDVPDYLEGNASVTAYRDYVSDLQDYIRTLPEQSEIQLRLKRIAGQLKSCEEQEGRVLRHRTQTEYLIKTGRHQDVQTLNEQLLDEMTFEAIKKIDNLCPGESALFSHGFSSTQGGHATLFEVEKLEKDSSVFLFINTGYGVQKNYSWLTSIVDNVFGLDKSPAKKTSPIDIIELATDSLMPELLAPRILSAPDVTTGLQNMLQPLSELQRQGRLLDDDHQIRHQKMGSCSQSCIDAWFERQCKEAETIPFQIFRLKKTLSKIDLLLRNNTLNLRQREACRHMRVAVYIELNNLQARVSDLNERTHNKLSNSLIDLKRVREENSEAKDKTAKPVNFEDPDELDRYCKIKTAQHLNSKFSSQEQLRIQNASRETVSVKTASRTFLLFGKKRKLSDEEIQENKLNKVLLAKQIMHASELTNRYSFIQQSLLQQSGLNEEETKRIDQLVAYQREKGSVPYHSLVF
;
A
#
# COMPACT_ATOMS: atom_id res chain seq x y z
N MET A 1 -20.77 3.67 29.15
CA MET A 1 -19.39 3.15 28.98
C MET A 1 -18.79 3.82 27.76
N SER A 2 -17.46 3.95 27.66
CA SER A 2 -16.81 4.46 26.44
C SER A 2 -16.26 3.33 25.59
N VAL A 3 -16.37 3.45 24.26
CA VAL A 3 -15.92 2.45 23.27
C VAL A 3 -14.84 3.04 22.37
N GLN A 4 -14.08 2.21 21.65
CA GLN A 4 -13.09 2.72 20.69
C GLN A 4 -13.79 3.33 19.46
N TYR A 5 -14.82 2.64 18.97
CA TYR A 5 -15.63 3.09 17.85
C TYR A 5 -17.10 2.71 18.07
N ASN A 6 -18.05 3.65 18.07
CA ASN A 6 -19.46 3.30 18.21
C ASN A 6 -20.05 2.93 16.84
N LEU A 7 -19.82 1.69 16.42
CA LEU A 7 -20.21 1.18 15.10
C LEU A 7 -21.68 1.43 14.75
N VAL A 8 -22.59 1.15 15.68
CA VAL A 8 -24.04 1.32 15.49
C VAL A 8 -24.38 2.79 15.28
N SER A 9 -23.93 3.68 16.17
CA SER A 9 -24.21 5.11 16.03
C SER A 9 -23.58 5.69 14.77
N ARG A 10 -22.39 5.24 14.36
CA ARG A 10 -21.70 5.70 13.15
C ARG A 10 -22.42 5.29 11.87
N ARG A 11 -22.93 4.06 11.81
CA ARG A 11 -23.76 3.59 10.68
C ARG A 11 -25.10 4.31 10.62
N ASN A 12 -25.73 4.54 11.78
CA ASN A 12 -26.97 5.33 11.85
C ASN A 12 -26.73 6.78 11.42
N LEU A 13 -25.61 7.39 11.83
CA LEU A 13 -25.20 8.71 11.37
C LEU A 13 -24.98 8.72 9.85
N LYS A 14 -24.29 7.72 9.28
CA LYS A 14 -24.09 7.61 7.83
C LYS A 14 -25.43 7.57 7.08
N ASN A 15 -26.37 6.75 7.55
CA ASN A 15 -27.72 6.68 6.98
C ASN A 15 -28.46 8.03 7.08
N PHE A 16 -28.38 8.69 8.24
CA PHE A 16 -28.96 10.02 8.45
C PHE A 16 -28.38 11.07 7.50
N MET A 17 -27.06 11.04 7.26
CA MET A 17 -26.38 11.96 6.35
C MET A 17 -26.74 11.71 4.88
N GLN A 18 -26.91 10.44 4.47
CA GLN A 18 -27.25 10.03 3.11
C GLN A 18 -28.71 10.32 2.73
N LYS A 19 -29.63 10.39 3.69
CA LYS A 19 -31.03 10.77 3.42
C LYS A 19 -31.10 12.18 2.81
N PRO A 20 -31.80 12.38 1.67
CA PRO A 20 -31.98 13.68 1.04
C PRO A 20 -32.62 14.70 1.99
N ILE A 21 -32.22 15.96 1.92
CA ILE A 21 -32.71 17.02 2.82
C ILE A 21 -34.21 17.26 2.60
N GLU A 22 -34.66 17.09 1.35
CA GLU A 22 -36.05 17.24 0.92
C GLU A 22 -36.98 16.17 1.50
N SER A 23 -36.42 15.04 1.95
CA SER A 23 -37.22 13.96 2.55
C SER A 23 -37.67 14.25 3.99
N TYR A 24 -37.14 15.31 4.61
CA TYR A 24 -37.43 15.66 5.98
C TYR A 24 -38.49 16.75 6.10
N THR A 25 -39.39 16.57 7.07
CA THR A 25 -40.07 17.70 7.74
C THR A 25 -39.20 18.22 8.89
N LEU A 26 -39.37 19.49 9.28
CA LEU A 26 -38.62 20.11 10.37
C LEU A 26 -38.68 19.28 11.67
N GLN A 27 -39.87 18.80 12.04
CA GLN A 27 -40.07 17.98 13.24
C GLN A 27 -39.42 16.59 13.09
N SER A 28 -39.57 15.94 11.93
CA SER A 28 -38.93 14.62 11.71
C SER A 28 -37.41 14.69 11.75
N LEU A 29 -36.78 15.74 11.20
CA LEU A 29 -35.34 15.94 11.28
C LEU A 29 -34.89 16.15 12.73
N TYR A 30 -35.61 16.99 13.47
CA TYR A 30 -35.32 17.24 14.88
C TYR A 30 -35.40 15.95 15.71
N ASP A 31 -36.46 15.16 15.53
CA ASP A 31 -36.68 13.93 16.29
C ASP A 31 -35.62 12.87 15.94
N GLU A 32 -35.29 12.69 14.66
CA GLU A 32 -34.26 11.75 14.23
C GLU A 32 -32.86 12.18 14.72
N ALA A 33 -32.50 13.46 14.58
CA ALA A 33 -31.23 14.00 15.05
C ALA A 33 -31.09 13.91 16.58
N ARG A 34 -32.17 14.18 17.32
CA ARG A 34 -32.20 14.05 18.78
C ARG A 34 -32.08 12.58 19.20
N ALA A 35 -32.80 11.67 18.56
CA ALA A 35 -32.69 10.23 18.84
C ALA A 35 -31.25 9.75 18.61
N LEU A 36 -30.66 10.11 17.49
CA LEU A 36 -29.27 9.76 17.15
C LEU A 36 -28.27 10.29 18.21
N HIS A 37 -28.43 11.53 18.66
CA HIS A 37 -27.60 12.10 19.73
C HIS A 37 -27.78 11.39 21.08
N MET A 38 -29.02 11.05 21.43
CA MET A 38 -29.32 10.38 22.70
C MET A 38 -28.80 8.94 22.71
N ASP A 39 -28.89 8.22 21.59
CA ASP A 39 -28.32 6.89 21.45
C ASP A 39 -26.79 6.92 21.52
N TYR A 40 -26.17 7.89 20.84
CA TYR A 40 -24.73 8.09 20.92
C TYR A 40 -24.22 8.35 22.35
N LYS A 41 -24.99 9.12 23.14
CA LYS A 41 -24.62 9.42 24.54
C LYS A 41 -24.53 8.20 25.44
N LYS A 42 -25.20 7.09 25.11
CA LYS A 42 -25.16 5.84 25.90
C LYS A 42 -23.76 5.21 25.85
N ASN A 43 -23.15 5.20 24.66
CA ASN A 43 -21.85 4.60 24.38
C ASN A 43 -20.98 5.58 23.58
N LYS A 44 -20.38 6.56 24.26
CA LYS A 44 -19.54 7.56 23.58
C LYS A 44 -18.20 6.97 23.17
N GLU A 45 -17.61 7.46 22.08
CA GLU A 45 -16.24 7.08 21.76
C GLU A 45 -15.24 7.68 22.76
N LYS A 46 -14.14 6.99 23.03
CA LYS A 46 -13.06 7.50 23.87
C LYS A 46 -12.40 8.75 23.26
N SER A 47 -12.14 8.71 21.96
CA SER A 47 -11.57 9.84 21.21
C SER A 47 -12.46 11.08 21.29
N LEU A 48 -11.90 12.20 21.78
CA LEU A 48 -12.59 13.50 21.79
C LEU A 48 -12.85 14.01 20.37
N VAL A 49 -11.95 13.71 19.43
CA VAL A 49 -12.13 14.06 18.00
C VAL A 49 -13.32 13.33 17.42
N ALA A 50 -13.47 12.05 17.73
CA ALA A 50 -14.62 11.27 17.33
C ALA A 50 -15.92 11.89 17.87
N GLN A 51 -15.95 12.26 19.15
CA GLN A 51 -17.11 12.90 19.75
C GLN A 51 -17.46 14.23 19.05
N VAL A 52 -16.46 15.06 18.75
CA VAL A 52 -16.66 16.33 18.02
C VAL A 52 -17.16 16.07 16.60
N ASP A 53 -16.51 15.18 15.85
CA ASP A 53 -16.87 14.79 14.48
C ASP A 53 -18.33 14.32 14.38
N PHE A 54 -18.76 13.49 15.34
CA PHE A 54 -20.13 12.98 15.42
C PHE A 54 -21.15 14.10 15.64
N LEU A 55 -20.93 14.93 16.66
CA LEU A 55 -21.86 16.01 17.01
C LEU A 55 -21.90 17.09 15.92
N LYS A 56 -20.74 17.39 15.32
CA LYS A 56 -20.61 18.36 14.24
C LYS A 56 -21.33 17.91 12.98
N SER A 57 -21.25 16.63 12.62
CA SER A 57 -22.00 16.07 11.48
C SER A 57 -23.51 16.28 11.61
N ILE A 58 -24.07 16.03 12.80
CA ILE A 58 -25.50 16.28 13.09
C ILE A 58 -25.81 17.78 12.98
N LEU A 59 -24.98 18.63 13.61
CA LEU A 59 -25.14 20.07 13.59
C LEU A 59 -25.13 20.64 12.16
N ASP A 60 -24.17 20.21 11.34
CA ASP A 60 -23.99 20.68 9.97
C ASP A 60 -25.16 20.26 9.08
N LYS A 61 -25.65 19.01 9.20
CA LYS A 61 -26.87 18.57 8.49
C LYS A 61 -28.10 19.36 8.91
N ASN A 62 -28.28 19.61 10.21
CA ASN A 62 -29.40 20.40 10.72
C ASN A 62 -29.37 21.85 10.25
N ASN A 63 -28.18 22.48 10.29
CA ASN A 63 -28.01 23.85 9.82
C ASN A 63 -28.25 23.93 8.31
N ASN A 64 -27.69 23.00 7.53
CA ASN A 64 -27.92 22.95 6.08
C ASN A 64 -29.41 22.80 5.74
N PHE A 65 -30.13 21.90 6.42
CA PHE A 65 -31.59 21.79 6.25
C PHE A 65 -32.29 23.12 6.59
N TYR A 66 -31.97 23.71 7.73
CA TYR A 66 -32.61 24.96 8.16
C TYR A 66 -32.37 26.09 7.16
N ASP A 67 -31.13 26.26 6.71
CA ASP A 67 -30.76 27.31 5.77
C ASP A 67 -31.44 27.11 4.41
N THR A 68 -31.43 25.89 3.89
CA THR A 68 -31.96 25.56 2.55
C THR A 68 -33.47 25.44 2.49
N GLN A 69 -34.13 24.82 3.48
CA GLN A 69 -35.55 24.52 3.43
C GLN A 69 -36.42 25.54 4.17
N ILE A 70 -35.86 26.26 5.13
CA ILE A 70 -36.62 27.17 6.01
C ILE A 70 -36.17 28.62 5.80
N TYR A 71 -34.94 28.98 6.14
CA TYR A 71 -34.46 30.36 6.16
C TYR A 71 -34.41 31.01 4.77
N SER A 72 -33.94 30.30 3.75
CA SER A 72 -33.88 30.82 2.37
C SER A 72 -35.28 31.18 1.83
N LYS A 73 -36.30 30.42 2.22
CA LYS A 73 -37.70 30.58 1.80
C LYS A 73 -38.46 31.64 2.59
N LYS A 74 -37.88 32.16 3.70
CA LYS A 74 -38.51 33.23 4.48
C LYS A 74 -38.53 34.55 3.70
N GLY A 75 -39.68 35.23 3.75
CA GLY A 75 -39.80 36.61 3.30
C GLY A 75 -38.98 37.58 4.17
N TRP A 76 -38.78 38.81 3.69
CA TRP A 76 -37.92 39.78 4.39
C TRP A 76 -38.42 40.09 5.82
N TRP A 77 -39.73 40.27 6.00
CA TRP A 77 -40.34 40.49 7.32
C TRP A 77 -40.10 39.30 8.27
N GLN A 78 -40.19 38.07 7.78
CA GLN A 78 -39.93 36.87 8.58
C GLN A 78 -38.45 36.76 8.99
N LYS A 79 -37.52 37.26 8.16
CA LYS A 79 -36.09 37.35 8.52
C LYS A 79 -35.83 38.41 9.58
N VAL A 80 -36.57 39.54 9.56
CA VAL A 80 -36.53 40.54 10.64
C VAL A 80 -37.07 39.97 11.94
N LEU A 81 -38.21 39.27 11.91
CA LEU A 81 -38.76 38.60 13.10
C LEU A 81 -37.79 37.54 13.66
N TYR A 82 -37.15 36.77 12.78
CA TYR A 82 -36.07 35.84 13.14
C TYR A 82 -34.91 36.55 13.87
N PHE A 83 -34.47 37.73 13.39
CA PHE A 83 -33.40 38.50 14.01
C PHE A 83 -33.71 38.91 15.45
N PHE A 84 -34.98 39.25 15.73
CA PHE A 84 -35.45 39.55 17.09
C PHE A 84 -35.81 38.31 17.92
N GLY A 85 -35.55 37.10 17.41
CA GLY A 85 -35.77 35.84 18.12
C GLY A 85 -37.23 35.37 18.15
N TRP A 86 -38.12 35.97 17.36
CA TRP A 86 -39.52 35.54 17.23
C TRP A 86 -39.61 34.40 16.21
N LEU A 87 -39.59 33.17 16.74
CA LEU A 87 -39.54 31.94 15.96
C LEU A 87 -40.78 31.07 16.24
N PRO A 88 -41.30 30.36 15.22
CA PRO A 88 -42.22 29.25 15.44
C PRO A 88 -41.63 28.23 16.43
N LYS A 89 -42.49 27.60 17.24
CA LYS A 89 -42.06 26.66 18.29
C LYS A 89 -41.16 25.53 17.75
N GLU A 90 -41.47 25.02 16.57
CA GLU A 90 -40.73 23.93 15.92
C GLU A 90 -39.31 24.38 15.50
N GLU A 91 -39.18 25.59 14.93
CA GLU A 91 -37.88 26.18 14.59
C GLU A 91 -37.04 26.43 15.85
N SER A 92 -37.68 26.94 16.90
CA SER A 92 -37.05 27.17 18.19
C SER A 92 -36.48 25.89 18.81
N ARG A 93 -37.17 24.75 18.68
CA ARG A 93 -36.69 23.44 19.16
C ARG A 93 -35.42 23.00 18.45
N LEU A 94 -35.40 23.05 17.13
CA LEU A 94 -34.23 22.66 16.33
C LEU A 94 -33.03 23.58 16.63
N LEU A 95 -33.23 24.90 16.63
CA LEU A 95 -32.17 25.87 16.88
C LEU A 95 -31.63 25.79 18.32
N SER A 96 -32.50 25.53 19.30
CA SER A 96 -32.07 25.30 20.70
C SER A 96 -31.25 24.01 20.83
N PHE A 97 -31.63 22.95 20.11
CA PHE A 97 -30.85 21.73 20.03
C PHE A 97 -29.48 21.96 19.38
N ASN A 98 -29.43 22.66 18.23
CA ASN A 98 -28.19 23.03 17.57
C ASN A 98 -27.28 23.87 18.48
N LYS A 99 -27.84 24.81 19.24
CA LYS A 99 -27.10 25.60 20.24
C LYS A 99 -26.52 24.71 21.36
N SER A 100 -27.27 23.70 21.81
CA SER A 100 -26.80 22.72 22.79
C SER A 100 -25.65 21.86 22.25
N LEU A 101 -25.78 21.38 21.00
CA LEU A 101 -24.70 20.66 20.31
C LEU A 101 -23.44 21.53 20.18
N LYS A 102 -23.58 22.79 19.74
CA LYS A 102 -22.47 23.74 19.60
C LYS A 102 -21.76 23.98 20.93
N LYS A 103 -22.49 24.15 22.03
CA LYS A 103 -21.90 24.28 23.38
C LYS A 103 -21.14 23.03 23.80
N GLN A 104 -21.66 21.84 23.50
CA GLN A 104 -20.98 20.56 23.78
C GLN A 104 -19.70 20.43 22.96
N ILE A 105 -19.75 20.74 21.66
CA ILE A 105 -18.58 20.76 20.78
C ILE A 105 -17.51 21.69 21.33
N GLN A 106 -17.85 22.94 21.65
CA GLN A 106 -16.91 23.90 22.23
C GLN A 106 -16.30 23.41 23.55
N SER A 107 -17.10 22.75 24.39
CA SER A 107 -16.58 22.16 25.63
C SER A 107 -15.63 21.00 25.38
N LEU A 108 -15.86 20.18 24.35
CA LEU A 108 -14.98 19.06 23.98
C LEU A 108 -13.69 19.57 23.34
N GLU A 109 -13.78 20.56 22.45
CA GLU A 109 -12.62 21.21 21.82
C GLU A 109 -11.71 21.86 22.87
N LYS A 110 -12.27 22.51 23.89
CA LYS A 110 -11.48 23.05 25.02
C LYS A 110 -10.77 21.97 25.83
N ARG A 111 -11.33 20.76 25.91
CA ARG A 111 -10.71 19.61 26.60
C ARG A 111 -9.67 18.91 25.72
N LYS A 112 -9.74 19.08 24.41
CA LYS A 112 -8.84 18.45 23.45
C LYS A 112 -7.41 18.94 23.66
N PHE A 113 -7.19 20.22 23.94
CA PHE A 113 -5.89 20.78 24.34
C PHE A 113 -6.06 22.13 25.05
N SER A 114 -5.59 22.24 26.29
CA SER A 114 -5.26 23.53 26.91
C SER A 114 -3.81 23.49 27.39
N PHE A 115 -2.90 23.53 26.43
CA PHE A 115 -1.57 24.07 26.71
C PHE A 115 -1.71 25.59 26.79
N ASP A 116 -1.02 26.22 27.73
CA ASP A 116 -1.02 27.67 27.81
C ASP A 116 -0.44 28.25 26.52
N PHE A 117 -0.75 29.51 26.21
CA PHE A 117 -0.30 30.17 24.97
C PHE A 117 1.21 30.01 24.71
N LEU A 118 2.02 30.04 25.78
CA LEU A 118 3.48 29.87 25.72
C LEU A 118 3.90 28.46 25.33
N ASP A 119 3.20 27.44 25.81
CA ASP A 119 3.44 26.05 25.45
C ASP A 119 3.05 25.80 23.99
N ASN A 120 1.93 26.35 23.52
CA ASN A 120 1.54 26.23 22.11
C ASN A 120 2.55 26.91 21.18
N TRP A 121 3.11 28.06 21.59
CA TRP A 121 4.15 28.74 20.84
C TRP A 121 5.47 27.95 20.85
N ALA A 122 5.90 27.43 22.01
CA ALA A 122 7.07 26.56 22.12
C ALA A 122 6.92 25.28 21.27
N LEU A 123 5.72 24.69 21.25
CA LEU A 123 5.40 23.54 20.42
C LEU A 123 5.33 23.89 18.92
N SER A 124 4.91 25.10 18.53
CA SER A 124 4.96 25.53 17.12
C SER A 124 6.40 25.70 16.60
N ILE A 125 7.34 26.14 17.45
CA ILE A 125 8.77 26.20 17.11
C ILE A 125 9.36 24.80 16.99
N VAL A 126 8.88 23.87 17.82
CA VAL A 126 9.23 22.46 17.72
C VAL A 126 8.71 21.85 16.41
N ASP A 127 7.49 22.19 15.97
CA ASP A 127 6.93 21.75 14.69
C ASP A 127 7.74 22.29 13.49
N GLU A 128 8.16 23.56 13.48
CA GLU A 128 9.08 24.10 12.46
C GLU A 128 10.44 23.38 12.46
N LYS A 129 10.92 22.99 13.65
CA LYS A 129 12.13 22.19 13.79
C LYS A 129 11.93 20.77 13.25
N ILE A 130 10.75 20.18 13.38
CA ILE A 130 10.43 18.86 12.81
C ILE A 130 10.40 18.91 11.28
N ASP A 131 9.79 19.94 10.69
CA ASP A 131 9.79 20.10 9.24
C ASP A 131 11.22 20.25 8.69
N SER A 132 12.11 20.95 9.41
CA SER A 132 13.53 21.00 9.07
C SER A 132 14.32 19.72 9.41
N LEU A 133 13.88 18.91 10.39
CA LEU A 133 14.46 17.59 10.66
C LEU A 133 14.11 16.58 9.56
N VAL A 134 12.92 16.73 8.97
CA VAL A 134 12.42 15.94 7.85
C VAL A 134 13.11 16.39 6.55
N ASP A 135 13.46 17.66 6.39
CA ASP A 135 14.16 18.21 5.22
C ASP A 135 15.65 17.78 5.15
N SER A 136 15.88 16.52 4.76
CA SER A 136 17.19 15.85 4.76
C SER A 136 18.20 16.42 3.75
N GLU A 137 17.81 17.34 2.89
CA GLU A 137 18.70 17.83 1.81
C GLU A 137 19.75 18.85 2.30
N LYS A 138 19.57 19.42 3.49
CA LYS A 138 20.50 20.42 4.06
C LYS A 138 21.61 19.81 4.93
N ASP A 139 21.37 18.66 5.55
CA ASP A 139 22.33 17.94 6.38
C ASP A 139 22.89 16.73 5.60
N ILE A 140 24.16 16.82 5.21
CA ILE A 140 24.82 15.80 4.38
C ILE A 140 24.82 14.43 5.06
N ASP A 141 25.04 14.36 6.37
CA ASP A 141 25.11 13.06 7.06
C ASP A 141 23.74 12.38 7.07
N ARG A 142 22.66 13.15 7.25
CA ARG A 142 21.28 12.64 7.11
C ARG A 142 20.93 12.26 5.69
N LEU A 143 21.37 13.04 4.70
CA LEU A 143 21.18 12.70 3.31
C LEU A 143 21.85 11.36 2.97
N LEU A 144 23.10 11.14 3.43
CA LEU A 144 23.82 9.89 3.22
C LEU A 144 23.15 8.71 3.93
N SER A 145 22.66 8.91 5.15
CA SER A 145 21.87 7.92 5.89
C SER A 145 20.55 7.58 5.19
N ASN A 146 19.88 8.54 4.55
CA ASN A 146 18.69 8.25 3.74
C ASN A 146 19.04 7.53 2.43
N LEU A 147 20.13 7.90 1.77
CA LEU A 147 20.59 7.26 0.54
C LEU A 147 21.09 5.83 0.77
N SER A 148 21.72 5.55 1.91
CA SER A 148 22.19 4.20 2.27
C SER A 148 21.02 3.23 2.40
N HIS A 149 19.92 3.64 3.02
CA HIS A 149 18.69 2.84 3.10
C HIS A 149 18.09 2.48 1.74
N ARG A 150 18.34 3.30 0.72
CA ARG A 150 17.86 3.07 -0.65
C ARG A 150 18.81 2.21 -1.47
N SER A 151 20.11 2.17 -1.12
CA SER A 151 21.19 1.61 -1.94
C SER A 151 21.83 0.35 -1.38
N LEU A 152 21.83 0.15 -0.05
CA LEU A 152 22.55 -0.91 0.64
C LEU A 152 21.67 -2.12 1.01
N LEU A 153 20.61 -2.39 0.25
CA LEU A 153 19.57 -3.38 0.58
C LEU A 153 20.11 -4.83 0.74
N SER A 154 21.20 -5.17 0.05
CA SER A 154 21.84 -6.50 0.15
C SER A 154 23.26 -6.47 0.73
N VAL A 155 23.61 -5.40 1.43
CA VAL A 155 24.95 -5.19 2.00
C VAL A 155 24.91 -5.49 3.51
N THR A 156 25.96 -6.11 4.05
CA THR A 156 26.13 -6.36 5.50
C THR A 156 27.22 -5.47 6.09
N ASP A 157 27.30 -5.37 7.42
CA ASP A 157 28.36 -4.62 8.14
C ASP A 157 28.40 -3.12 7.78
N VAL A 158 27.23 -2.54 7.53
CA VAL A 158 27.09 -1.10 7.23
C VAL A 158 27.43 -0.31 8.51
N PRO A 159 28.26 0.74 8.43
CA PRO A 159 28.57 1.56 9.60
C PRO A 159 27.33 2.23 10.21
N ASP A 160 27.25 2.28 11.54
CA ASP A 160 26.12 2.82 12.32
C ASP A 160 25.64 4.20 11.86
N TYR A 161 26.54 5.07 11.40
CA TYR A 161 26.17 6.41 10.93
C TYR A 161 25.40 6.45 9.61
N LEU A 162 25.43 5.34 8.86
CA LEU A 162 24.63 5.12 7.66
C LEU A 162 23.38 4.29 7.97
N GLU A 163 23.24 3.77 9.18
CA GLU A 163 22.00 3.16 9.65
C GLU A 163 21.06 4.29 10.10
N GLY A 164 20.15 4.71 9.22
CA GLY A 164 19.19 5.76 9.58
C GLY A 164 18.04 5.25 10.45
N ASN A 165 17.37 6.22 11.06
CA ASN A 165 16.59 6.03 12.28
C ASN A 165 15.11 6.39 12.16
N ALA A 166 14.64 6.95 11.03
CA ALA A 166 13.28 7.50 10.91
C ALA A 166 12.41 6.76 9.87
N SER A 167 11.24 6.30 10.28
CA SER A 167 10.24 5.65 9.39
C SER A 167 9.46 6.64 8.51
N VAL A 168 9.25 7.88 8.99
CA VAL A 168 8.55 8.94 8.24
C VAL A 168 9.23 9.22 6.89
N THR A 169 10.57 9.28 6.89
CA THR A 169 11.35 9.59 5.68
C THR A 169 11.23 8.48 4.65
N ALA A 170 11.15 7.21 5.07
CA ALA A 170 10.94 6.09 4.16
C ALA A 170 9.61 6.22 3.38
N TYR A 171 8.49 6.50 4.06
CA TYR A 171 7.20 6.69 3.38
C TYR A 171 7.22 7.90 2.44
N ARG A 172 7.70 9.05 2.92
CA ARG A 172 7.78 10.28 2.12
C ARG A 172 8.64 10.08 0.86
N ASP A 173 9.83 9.52 1.01
CA ASP A 173 10.76 9.33 -0.10
C ASP A 173 10.18 8.32 -1.11
N TYR A 174 9.52 7.26 -0.64
CA TYR A 174 8.81 6.30 -1.48
C TYR A 174 7.66 6.95 -2.26
N VAL A 175 6.83 7.74 -1.58
CA VAL A 175 5.70 8.46 -2.20
C VAL A 175 6.22 9.44 -3.24
N SER A 176 7.28 10.20 -2.94
CA SER A 176 7.92 11.12 -3.88
C SER A 176 8.43 10.39 -5.12
N ASP A 177 9.17 9.29 -4.94
CA ASP A 177 9.70 8.50 -6.06
C ASP A 177 8.58 7.88 -6.90
N LEU A 178 7.52 7.39 -6.25
CA LEU A 178 6.37 6.80 -6.93
C LEU A 178 5.59 7.86 -7.71
N GLN A 179 5.41 9.07 -7.17
CA GLN A 179 4.78 10.18 -7.87
C GLN A 179 5.59 10.63 -9.07
N ASP A 180 6.91 10.73 -8.94
CA ASP A 180 7.79 11.05 -10.07
C ASP A 180 7.72 9.98 -11.15
N TYR A 181 7.72 8.70 -10.76
CA TYR A 181 7.58 7.59 -11.71
C TYR A 181 6.22 7.60 -12.41
N ILE A 182 5.13 7.85 -11.69
CA ILE A 182 3.77 7.97 -12.25
C ILE A 182 3.69 9.03 -13.35
N ARG A 183 4.47 10.13 -13.26
CA ARG A 183 4.55 11.18 -14.28
C ARG A 183 5.22 10.73 -15.57
N THR A 184 6.00 9.65 -15.53
CA THR A 184 6.64 9.05 -16.71
C THR A 184 5.73 8.06 -17.45
N LEU A 185 4.61 7.67 -16.84
CA LEU A 185 3.68 6.70 -17.41
C LEU A 185 2.62 7.37 -18.29
N PRO A 186 2.09 6.66 -19.32
CA PRO A 186 0.99 7.16 -20.13
C PRO A 186 -0.21 7.55 -19.28
N GLU A 187 -0.77 8.74 -19.55
CA GLU A 187 -1.93 9.26 -18.83
C GLU A 187 -3.11 8.31 -18.92
N GLN A 188 -3.80 8.12 -17.77
CA GLN A 188 -4.98 7.27 -17.64
C GLN A 188 -4.77 5.78 -17.98
N SER A 189 -3.52 5.33 -18.11
CA SER A 189 -3.24 3.89 -18.19
C SER A 189 -3.64 3.17 -16.91
N GLU A 190 -4.03 1.90 -17.02
CA GLU A 190 -4.43 1.07 -15.87
C GLU A 190 -3.35 1.04 -14.78
N ILE A 191 -2.07 0.97 -15.20
CA ILE A 191 -0.90 1.00 -14.32
C ILE A 191 -0.83 2.32 -13.59
N GLN A 192 -0.96 3.46 -14.29
CA GLN A 192 -0.92 4.79 -13.68
C GLN A 192 -2.01 4.94 -12.60
N LEU A 193 -3.24 4.50 -12.88
CA LEU A 193 -4.36 4.56 -11.94
C LEU A 193 -4.15 3.66 -10.71
N ARG A 194 -3.56 2.48 -10.89
CA ARG A 194 -3.23 1.57 -9.79
C ARG A 194 -2.13 2.14 -8.91
N LEU A 195 -1.04 2.62 -9.51
CA LEU A 195 0.07 3.23 -8.77
C LEU A 195 -0.36 4.52 -8.05
N LYS A 196 -1.28 5.32 -8.60
CA LYS A 196 -1.89 6.46 -7.91
C LYS A 196 -2.65 6.05 -6.64
N ARG A 197 -3.40 4.93 -6.67
CA ARG A 197 -4.08 4.38 -5.49
C ARG A 197 -3.09 3.92 -4.42
N ILE A 198 -2.04 3.20 -4.82
CA ILE A 198 -0.94 2.76 -3.95
C ILE A 198 -0.25 3.97 -3.30
N ALA A 199 0.07 5.01 -4.09
CA ALA A 199 0.65 6.25 -3.57
C ALA A 199 -0.26 6.93 -2.53
N GLY A 200 -1.58 6.90 -2.73
CA GLY A 200 -2.54 7.41 -1.75
C GLY A 200 -2.54 6.64 -0.42
N GLN A 201 -2.43 5.31 -0.46
CA GLN A 201 -2.31 4.49 0.75
C GLN A 201 -0.99 4.76 1.50
N LEU A 202 0.12 4.89 0.79
CA LEU A 202 1.42 5.23 1.38
C LEU A 202 1.44 6.64 1.97
N LYS A 203 0.82 7.62 1.28
CA LYS A 203 0.68 8.99 1.79
C LYS A 203 -0.11 9.04 3.09
N SER A 204 -1.16 8.23 3.22
CA SER A 204 -1.88 8.11 4.50
C SER A 204 -0.98 7.58 5.63
N CYS A 205 -0.03 6.69 5.33
CA CYS A 205 0.94 6.20 6.31
C CYS A 205 2.00 7.27 6.63
N GLU A 206 2.48 8.01 5.63
CA GLU A 206 3.37 9.17 5.80
C GLU A 206 2.77 10.20 6.77
N GLU A 207 1.51 10.57 6.56
CA GLU A 207 0.78 11.51 7.40
C GLU A 207 0.62 10.99 8.84
N GLN A 208 0.35 9.70 9.02
CA GLN A 208 0.28 9.04 10.34
C GLN A 208 1.63 9.06 11.06
N GLU A 209 2.69 8.65 10.37
CA GLU A 209 4.05 8.67 10.93
C GLU A 209 4.48 10.10 11.29
N GLY A 210 4.14 11.09 10.47
CA GLY A 210 4.40 12.50 10.77
C GLY A 210 3.65 13.03 11.99
N ARG A 211 2.45 12.49 12.28
CA ARG A 211 1.73 12.77 13.53
C ARG A 211 2.44 12.12 14.73
N VAL A 212 2.86 10.86 14.61
CA VAL A 212 3.60 10.15 15.68
C VAL A 212 4.92 10.85 15.99
N LEU A 213 5.64 11.32 14.97
CA LEU A 213 6.89 12.08 15.15
C LEU A 213 6.65 13.39 15.91
N ARG A 214 5.64 14.18 15.51
CA ARG A 214 5.25 15.41 16.24
C ARG A 214 4.91 15.14 17.69
N HIS A 215 4.10 14.11 17.93
CA HIS A 215 3.74 13.68 19.27
C HIS A 215 4.94 13.27 20.11
N ARG A 216 5.90 12.55 19.52
CA ARG A 216 7.14 12.18 20.21
C ARG A 216 7.92 13.41 20.64
N THR A 217 8.06 14.42 19.78
CA THR A 217 8.79 15.63 20.14
C THR A 217 8.05 16.47 21.19
N GLN A 218 6.73 16.54 21.12
CA GLN A 218 5.90 17.12 22.19
C GLN A 218 6.10 16.40 23.53
N THR A 219 6.12 15.07 23.50
CA THR A 219 6.39 14.23 24.68
C THR A 219 7.77 14.52 25.26
N GLU A 220 8.81 14.59 24.43
CA GLU A 220 10.18 14.93 24.86
C GLU A 220 10.26 16.32 25.50
N TYR A 221 9.52 17.30 24.98
CA TYR A 221 9.43 18.64 25.55
C TYR A 221 8.76 18.62 26.94
N LEU A 222 7.64 17.91 27.09
CA LEU A 222 6.93 17.79 28.37
C LEU A 222 7.77 17.07 29.43
N ILE A 223 8.51 16.04 29.03
CA ILE A 223 9.46 15.35 29.91
C ILE A 223 10.56 16.31 30.37
N LYS A 224 11.16 17.08 29.45
CA LYS A 224 12.22 18.05 29.77
C LYS A 224 11.75 19.19 30.68
N THR A 225 10.46 19.51 30.64
CA THR A 225 9.84 20.55 31.48
C THR A 225 9.21 20.01 32.77
N GLY A 226 9.37 18.72 33.09
CA GLY A 226 8.90 18.10 34.32
C GLY A 226 7.40 17.79 34.36
N ARG A 227 6.70 17.90 33.23
CA ARG A 227 5.24 17.73 33.09
C ARG A 227 4.84 16.29 32.80
N HIS A 228 5.30 15.35 33.62
CA HIS A 228 5.13 13.91 33.36
C HIS A 228 3.66 13.44 33.34
N GLN A 229 2.77 14.07 34.11
CA GLN A 229 1.34 13.72 34.11
C GLN A 229 0.65 14.07 32.77
N ASP A 230 1.09 15.16 32.14
CA ASP A 230 0.54 15.60 30.86
C ASP A 230 0.97 14.67 29.72
N VAL A 231 2.14 14.02 29.84
CA VAL A 231 2.60 13.00 28.88
C VAL A 231 1.65 11.81 28.84
N GLN A 232 1.19 11.32 29.98
CA GLN A 232 0.25 10.20 30.02
C GLN A 232 -1.07 10.56 29.33
N THR A 233 -1.61 11.73 29.66
CA THR A 233 -2.86 12.23 29.05
C THR A 233 -2.71 12.40 27.53
N LEU A 234 -1.58 12.97 27.08
CA LEU A 234 -1.27 13.16 25.67
C LEU A 234 -1.20 11.82 24.93
N ASN A 235 -0.50 10.85 25.51
CA ASN A 235 -0.32 9.50 24.97
C ASN A 235 -1.65 8.75 24.80
N GLU A 236 -2.48 8.76 25.85
CA GLU A 236 -3.80 8.11 25.83
C GLU A 236 -4.70 8.77 24.77
N GLN A 237 -4.69 10.11 24.67
CA GLN A 237 -5.46 10.83 23.67
C GLN A 237 -5.04 10.49 22.24
N LEU A 238 -3.74 10.47 21.93
CA LEU A 238 -3.29 10.13 20.58
C LEU A 238 -3.62 8.67 20.23
N LEU A 239 -3.44 7.74 21.17
CA LEU A 239 -3.79 6.34 20.95
C LEU A 239 -5.28 6.16 20.68
N ASP A 240 -6.15 6.80 21.46
CA ASP A 240 -7.60 6.75 21.25
C ASP A 240 -7.99 7.38 19.90
N GLU A 241 -7.36 8.49 19.51
CA GLU A 241 -7.57 9.12 18.19
C GLU A 241 -7.13 8.22 17.03
N MET A 242 -5.92 7.66 17.10
CA MET A 242 -5.39 6.81 16.03
C MET A 242 -6.17 5.49 15.93
N THR A 243 -6.59 4.92 17.06
CA THR A 243 -7.46 3.75 17.11
C THR A 243 -8.80 4.04 16.44
N PHE A 244 -9.45 5.15 16.80
CA PHE A 244 -10.70 5.57 16.19
C PHE A 244 -10.56 5.73 14.67
N GLU A 245 -9.54 6.46 14.21
CA GLU A 245 -9.32 6.69 12.77
C GLU A 245 -9.03 5.39 12.02
N ALA A 246 -8.29 4.45 12.63
CA ALA A 246 -8.02 3.16 12.03
C ALA A 246 -9.30 2.32 11.85
N ILE A 247 -10.12 2.19 12.90
CA ILE A 247 -11.38 1.44 12.84
C ILE A 247 -12.36 2.13 11.89
N LYS A 248 -12.45 3.47 11.91
CA LYS A 248 -13.25 4.27 10.97
C LYS A 248 -12.83 4.03 9.53
N LYS A 249 -11.53 3.95 9.25
CA LYS A 249 -11.00 3.65 7.91
C LYS A 249 -11.42 2.25 7.48
N ILE A 250 -11.30 1.25 8.35
CA ILE A 250 -11.68 -0.16 8.08
C ILE A 250 -13.20 -0.29 7.84
N ASP A 251 -14.05 0.30 8.68
CA ASP A 251 -15.52 0.22 8.52
C ASP A 251 -15.99 0.86 7.20
N ASN A 252 -15.30 1.92 6.74
CA ASN A 252 -15.64 2.61 5.51
C ASN A 252 -15.11 1.96 4.22
N LEU A 253 -14.24 0.95 4.31
CA LEU A 253 -13.85 0.18 3.13
C LEU A 253 -15.07 -0.49 2.49
N CYS A 254 -15.07 -0.59 1.16
CA CYS A 254 -15.97 -1.49 0.44
C CYS A 254 -15.41 -2.92 0.48
N PRO A 255 -16.26 -3.95 0.32
CA PRO A 255 -15.77 -5.32 0.14
C PRO A 255 -14.77 -5.42 -1.02
N GLY A 256 -13.63 -6.07 -0.77
CA GLY A 256 -12.49 -6.16 -1.68
C GLY A 256 -11.54 -4.97 -1.68
N GLU A 257 -11.85 -3.89 -0.95
CA GLU A 257 -10.90 -2.78 -0.74
C GLU A 257 -9.98 -3.05 0.45
N SER A 258 -8.77 -2.48 0.38
CA SER A 258 -7.78 -2.57 1.44
C SER A 258 -7.29 -1.20 1.90
N ALA A 259 -6.81 -1.16 3.15
CA ALA A 259 -6.13 -0.03 3.73
C ALA A 259 -4.79 -0.46 4.34
N LEU A 260 -3.76 0.34 4.09
CA LEU A 260 -2.45 0.19 4.70
C LEU A 260 -2.39 0.99 6.01
N PHE A 261 -1.69 0.42 6.99
CA PHE A 261 -1.41 1.02 8.29
C PHE A 261 0.06 0.80 8.67
N SER A 262 0.67 1.80 9.29
CA SER A 262 2.00 1.65 9.86
C SER A 262 1.96 0.88 11.18
N HIS A 263 2.99 0.09 11.43
CA HIS A 263 3.18 -0.68 12.66
C HIS A 263 4.66 -0.68 13.05
N GLY A 264 5.01 -1.34 14.15
CA GLY A 264 6.36 -1.34 14.68
C GLY A 264 6.40 -0.98 16.16
N PHE A 265 7.57 -0.55 16.63
CA PHE A 265 7.72 0.04 17.96
C PHE A 265 8.72 1.20 17.98
N SER A 266 8.58 2.05 18.98
CA SER A 266 9.53 3.09 19.34
C SER A 266 10.10 2.80 20.72
N SER A 267 11.40 3.06 20.94
CA SER A 267 12.03 3.02 22.27
C SER A 267 13.02 4.17 22.45
N THR A 268 13.53 4.34 23.67
CA THR A 268 14.58 5.33 23.94
C THR A 268 15.91 5.01 23.25
N GLN A 269 16.15 3.73 22.92
CA GLN A 269 17.40 3.23 22.36
C GLN A 269 17.35 2.98 20.84
N GLY A 270 16.17 3.07 20.22
CA GLY A 270 15.97 2.74 18.81
C GLY A 270 14.52 2.38 18.50
N GLY A 271 14.21 2.09 17.25
CA GLY A 271 12.86 1.71 16.84
C GLY A 271 12.90 0.66 15.73
N HIS A 272 11.76 0.02 15.53
CA HIS A 272 11.55 -0.90 14.42
C HIS A 272 10.24 -0.53 13.73
N ALA A 273 10.20 -0.71 12.42
CA ALA A 273 9.08 -0.33 11.59
C ALA A 273 8.62 -1.53 10.78
N THR A 274 7.33 -1.78 10.84
CA THR A 274 6.64 -2.79 10.06
C THR A 274 5.36 -2.15 9.51
N LEU A 275 4.55 -2.93 8.81
CA LEU A 275 3.24 -2.49 8.39
C LEU A 275 2.26 -3.64 8.40
N PHE A 276 0.98 -3.31 8.40
CA PHE A 276 -0.07 -4.27 8.10
C PHE A 276 -1.08 -3.68 7.12
N GLU A 277 -1.60 -4.55 6.28
CA GLU A 277 -2.73 -4.26 5.41
C GLU A 277 -3.98 -4.88 6.02
N VAL A 278 -5.09 -4.15 5.95
CA VAL A 278 -6.43 -4.68 6.27
C VAL A 278 -7.25 -4.69 5.00
N GLU A 279 -7.72 -5.86 4.61
CA GLU A 279 -8.67 -6.06 3.51
C GLU A 279 -10.06 -6.35 4.09
N LYS A 280 -11.09 -5.70 3.55
CA LYS A 280 -12.46 -5.98 3.93
C LYS A 280 -13.03 -7.07 3.04
N LEU A 281 -13.36 -8.22 3.62
CA LEU A 281 -13.94 -9.35 2.86
C LEU A 281 -15.42 -9.14 2.59
N GLU A 282 -16.16 -8.79 3.64
CA GLU A 282 -17.61 -8.58 3.61
C GLU A 282 -17.99 -7.34 4.42
N LYS A 283 -19.29 -7.05 4.56
CA LYS A 283 -19.78 -5.85 5.25
C LYS A 283 -19.19 -5.68 6.66
N ASP A 284 -19.04 -6.78 7.39
CA ASP A 284 -18.72 -6.80 8.82
C ASP A 284 -17.45 -7.61 9.16
N SER A 285 -16.68 -8.06 8.17
CA SER A 285 -15.47 -8.87 8.41
C SER A 285 -14.25 -8.36 7.64
N SER A 286 -13.09 -8.36 8.28
CA SER A 286 -11.82 -7.96 7.70
C SER A 286 -10.71 -8.98 7.96
N VAL A 287 -9.68 -8.97 7.12
CA VAL A 287 -8.47 -9.76 7.28
C VAL A 287 -7.26 -8.85 7.32
N PHE A 288 -6.40 -9.10 8.28
CA PHE A 288 -5.14 -8.42 8.51
C PHE A 288 -4.01 -9.24 7.93
N LEU A 289 -3.11 -8.59 7.20
CA LEU A 289 -1.85 -9.13 6.72
C LEU A 289 -0.69 -8.30 7.28
N PHE A 290 0.16 -8.92 8.08
CA PHE A 290 1.34 -8.31 8.67
C PHE A 290 2.57 -8.59 7.82
N ILE A 291 3.29 -7.54 7.47
CA ILE A 291 4.52 -7.58 6.69
C ILE A 291 5.64 -7.06 7.59
N ASN A 292 6.51 -7.99 7.99
CA ASN A 292 7.72 -7.71 8.76
C ASN A 292 8.90 -8.34 8.01
N THR A 293 9.89 -7.51 7.68
CA THR A 293 11.12 -7.94 6.99
C THR A 293 12.32 -7.96 7.93
N GLY A 294 12.28 -7.27 9.07
CA GLY A 294 13.47 -7.02 9.88
C GLY A 294 13.43 -7.67 11.26
N TYR A 295 13.73 -6.89 12.30
CA TYR A 295 13.88 -7.40 13.65
C TYR A 295 12.60 -8.10 14.17
N GLY A 296 12.78 -9.29 14.75
CA GLY A 296 11.69 -10.06 15.35
C GLY A 296 10.86 -10.93 14.41
N VAL A 297 11.18 -11.01 13.11
CA VAL A 297 10.46 -11.87 12.15
C VAL A 297 10.39 -13.33 12.60
N GLN A 298 11.51 -13.88 13.08
CA GLN A 298 11.62 -15.26 13.55
C GLN A 298 10.75 -15.57 14.78
N LYS A 299 10.36 -14.56 15.57
CA LYS A 299 9.62 -14.77 16.82
C LYS A 299 8.15 -15.16 16.62
N ASN A 300 7.59 -14.91 15.43
CA ASN A 300 6.21 -15.28 15.08
C ASN A 300 6.16 -16.41 14.04
N TYR A 301 7.23 -17.19 13.89
CA TYR A 301 7.23 -18.33 12.97
C TYR A 301 6.19 -19.37 13.36
N SER A 302 5.55 -19.95 12.33
CA SER A 302 4.82 -21.19 12.51
C SER A 302 5.82 -22.31 12.79
N TRP A 303 5.35 -23.39 13.39
CA TRP A 303 6.19 -24.56 13.64
C TRP A 303 6.87 -25.08 12.35
N LEU A 304 6.14 -25.06 11.22
CA LEU A 304 6.69 -25.46 9.92
C LEU A 304 7.81 -24.51 9.46
N THR A 305 7.58 -23.20 9.55
CA THR A 305 8.59 -22.18 9.18
C THR A 305 9.83 -22.30 10.06
N SER A 306 9.66 -22.51 11.37
CA SER A 306 10.78 -22.71 12.29
C SER A 306 11.61 -23.95 11.97
N ILE A 307 10.99 -25.07 11.58
CA ILE A 307 11.73 -26.27 11.17
C ILE A 307 12.55 -25.98 9.91
N VAL A 308 11.93 -25.37 8.89
CA VAL A 308 12.61 -25.10 7.61
C VAL A 308 13.77 -24.13 7.83
N ASP A 309 13.59 -23.08 8.63
CA ASP A 309 14.66 -22.14 8.97
C ASP A 309 15.83 -22.83 9.69
N ASN A 310 15.55 -23.66 10.70
CA ASN A 310 16.59 -24.37 11.45
C ASN A 310 17.38 -25.38 10.60
N VAL A 311 16.76 -25.96 9.56
CA VAL A 311 17.38 -27.00 8.73
C VAL A 311 18.10 -26.42 7.52
N PHE A 312 17.53 -25.40 6.88
CA PHE A 312 17.99 -24.90 5.58
C PHE A 312 18.52 -23.46 5.62
N GLY A 313 18.26 -22.71 6.70
CA GLY A 313 18.48 -21.27 6.76
C GLY A 313 17.58 -20.52 5.78
N LEU A 314 16.62 -19.75 6.29
CA LEU A 314 15.69 -19.02 5.44
C LEU A 314 16.04 -17.53 5.34
N ASP A 315 16.40 -17.08 4.13
CA ASP A 315 16.48 -15.65 3.78
C ASP A 315 15.09 -15.04 3.47
N LYS A 316 14.02 -15.86 3.55
CA LYS A 316 12.63 -15.48 3.29
C LYS A 316 11.67 -16.21 4.23
N SER A 317 10.59 -15.56 4.66
CA SER A 317 9.53 -16.20 5.45
C SER A 317 8.14 -15.79 4.96
N PRO A 318 7.11 -16.61 5.19
CA PRO A 318 5.74 -16.22 4.87
C PRO A 318 5.32 -14.97 5.65
N ALA A 319 4.55 -14.09 4.99
CA ALA A 319 3.80 -13.04 5.67
C ALA A 319 2.79 -13.66 6.64
N LYS A 320 2.30 -12.89 7.63
CA LYS A 320 1.34 -13.39 8.61
C LYS A 320 -0.05 -12.85 8.31
N LYS A 321 -1.01 -13.73 8.10
CA LYS A 321 -2.38 -13.39 7.76
C LYS A 321 -3.34 -13.87 8.82
N THR A 322 -4.35 -13.07 9.13
CA THR A 322 -5.36 -13.46 10.10
C THR A 322 -6.52 -14.22 9.46
N SER A 323 -7.19 -15.08 10.24
CA SER A 323 -8.57 -15.46 9.95
C SER A 323 -9.47 -14.22 10.01
N PRO A 324 -10.64 -14.20 9.35
CA PRO A 324 -11.54 -13.05 9.39
C PRO A 324 -11.85 -12.57 10.82
N ILE A 325 -11.76 -11.27 11.04
CA ILE A 325 -12.03 -10.56 12.30
C ILE A 325 -13.27 -9.69 12.10
N ASP A 326 -14.22 -9.74 13.04
CA ASP A 326 -15.42 -8.92 12.98
C ASP A 326 -15.08 -7.45 13.27
N ILE A 327 -15.65 -6.52 12.51
CA ILE A 327 -15.47 -5.07 12.75
C ILE A 327 -16.04 -4.67 14.11
N ILE A 328 -17.08 -5.37 14.61
CA ILE A 328 -17.60 -5.17 15.96
C ILE A 328 -16.53 -5.49 17.00
N GLU A 329 -15.78 -6.58 16.82
CA GLU A 329 -14.67 -6.97 17.68
C GLU A 329 -13.61 -5.86 17.70
N LEU A 330 -13.21 -5.35 16.53
CA LEU A 330 -12.26 -4.24 16.43
C LEU A 330 -12.73 -2.96 17.13
N ALA A 331 -14.05 -2.74 17.19
CA ALA A 331 -14.67 -1.55 17.77
C ALA A 331 -14.74 -1.59 19.31
N THR A 332 -14.72 -2.78 19.91
CA THR A 332 -14.84 -3.00 21.36
C THR A 332 -13.57 -3.51 22.02
N ASP A 333 -12.78 -4.30 21.32
CA ASP A 333 -11.68 -5.07 21.88
C ASP A 333 -10.35 -4.30 21.84
N SER A 334 -9.34 -4.84 22.52
CA SER A 334 -8.03 -4.19 22.66
C SER A 334 -7.09 -4.42 21.48
N LEU A 335 -7.44 -5.26 20.50
CA LEU A 335 -6.53 -5.60 19.39
C LEU A 335 -6.00 -4.36 18.64
N MET A 336 -6.87 -3.47 18.18
CA MET A 336 -6.42 -2.29 17.42
C MET A 336 -5.58 -1.32 18.29
N PRO A 337 -6.00 -0.98 19.52
CA PRO A 337 -5.12 -0.27 20.46
C PRO A 337 -3.76 -0.94 20.66
N GLU A 338 -3.72 -2.26 20.87
CA GLU A 338 -2.49 -3.02 21.11
C GLU A 338 -1.56 -3.06 19.88
N LEU A 339 -2.13 -3.06 18.67
CA LEU A 339 -1.35 -2.96 17.43
C LEU A 339 -0.73 -1.57 17.23
N LEU A 340 -1.39 -0.50 17.65
CA LEU A 340 -0.93 0.88 17.43
C LEU A 340 -0.06 1.44 18.56
N ALA A 341 -0.32 1.00 19.80
CA ALA A 341 0.34 1.52 21.00
C ALA A 341 1.87 1.44 20.96
N PRO A 342 2.53 0.36 20.51
CA PRO A 342 3.99 0.25 20.59
C PRO A 342 4.73 1.30 19.75
N ARG A 343 4.09 1.86 18.72
CA ARG A 343 4.64 2.98 17.93
C ARG A 343 4.50 4.33 18.62
N ILE A 344 3.39 4.53 19.32
CA ILE A 344 3.00 5.80 19.96
C ILE A 344 3.68 5.95 21.32
N LEU A 345 3.72 4.85 22.09
CA LEU A 345 4.25 4.79 23.45
C LEU A 345 5.69 4.29 23.40
N SER A 346 6.64 5.20 23.56
CA SER A 346 8.06 4.85 23.58
C SER A 346 8.37 3.90 24.75
N ALA A 347 8.86 2.70 24.40
CA ALA A 347 9.34 1.73 25.37
C ALA A 347 10.68 2.16 26.00
N PRO A 348 11.01 1.68 27.21
CA PRO A 348 12.28 1.97 27.85
C PRO A 348 13.47 1.47 27.03
N ASP A 349 13.36 0.30 26.40
CA ASP A 349 14.41 -0.36 25.63
C ASP A 349 13.85 -1.11 24.41
N VAL A 350 14.75 -1.59 23.54
CA VAL A 350 14.42 -2.30 22.30
C VAL A 350 13.71 -3.63 22.56
N THR A 351 14.07 -4.35 23.63
CA THR A 351 13.51 -5.68 23.94
C THR A 351 12.05 -5.55 24.36
N THR A 352 11.78 -4.61 25.27
CA THR A 352 10.42 -4.28 25.72
C THR A 352 9.57 -3.76 24.56
N GLY A 353 10.12 -2.87 23.72
CA GLY A 353 9.43 -2.39 22.53
C GLY A 353 9.07 -3.51 21.55
N LEU A 354 10.00 -4.43 21.30
CA LEU A 354 9.76 -5.60 20.46
C LEU A 354 8.68 -6.51 21.06
N GLN A 355 8.73 -6.78 22.36
CA GLN A 355 7.74 -7.63 23.02
C GLN A 355 6.33 -7.03 22.89
N ASN A 356 6.19 -5.72 23.13
CA ASN A 356 4.91 -5.02 22.99
C ASN A 356 4.37 -5.07 21.56
N MET A 357 5.24 -4.95 20.55
CA MET A 357 4.86 -5.08 19.14
C MET A 357 4.36 -6.49 18.79
N LEU A 358 5.04 -7.54 19.29
CA LEU A 358 4.74 -8.93 18.92
C LEU A 358 3.63 -9.56 19.76
N GLN A 359 3.33 -9.03 20.93
CA GLN A 359 2.32 -9.57 21.85
C GLN A 359 0.94 -9.78 21.19
N PRO A 360 0.32 -8.78 20.51
CA PRO A 360 -0.99 -9.00 19.88
C PRO A 360 -0.94 -10.07 18.78
N LEU A 361 0.17 -10.19 18.06
CA LEU A 361 0.34 -11.22 17.03
C LEU A 361 0.50 -12.62 17.66
N SER A 362 1.25 -12.71 18.75
CA SER A 362 1.43 -13.96 19.52
C SER A 362 0.09 -14.45 20.09
N GLU A 363 -0.75 -13.53 20.56
CA GLU A 363 -2.08 -13.84 21.05
C GLU A 363 -2.99 -14.38 19.94
N LEU A 364 -3.03 -13.72 18.78
CA LEU A 364 -3.77 -14.20 17.62
C LEU A 364 -3.27 -15.58 17.15
N GLN A 365 -1.95 -15.82 17.21
CA GLN A 365 -1.38 -17.13 16.89
C GLN A 365 -1.81 -18.20 17.89
N ARG A 366 -1.81 -17.90 19.20
CA ARG A 366 -2.28 -18.80 20.26
C ARG A 366 -3.76 -19.15 20.10
N GLN A 367 -4.56 -18.21 19.61
CA GLN A 367 -5.99 -18.40 19.30
C GLN A 367 -6.24 -19.16 17.98
N GLY A 368 -5.19 -19.52 17.23
CA GLY A 368 -5.32 -20.15 15.91
C GLY A 368 -5.86 -19.20 14.82
N ARG A 369 -5.79 -17.88 15.07
CA ARG A 369 -6.30 -16.83 14.19
C ARG A 369 -5.21 -16.12 13.38
N LEU A 370 -3.93 -16.43 13.61
CA LEU A 370 -2.80 -15.95 12.80
C LEU A 370 -2.13 -17.12 12.08
N LEU A 371 -2.05 -17.04 10.76
CA LEU A 371 -1.63 -18.10 9.85
C LEU A 371 -0.51 -17.60 8.92
N ASP A 372 0.21 -18.53 8.31
CA ASP A 372 1.17 -18.22 7.25
C ASP A 372 0.42 -17.91 5.95
N ASP A 373 0.76 -16.80 5.31
CA ASP A 373 0.32 -16.46 3.96
C ASP A 373 1.22 -17.14 2.92
N ASP A 374 0.67 -17.37 1.72
CA ASP A 374 1.45 -17.95 0.61
C ASP A 374 2.59 -17.03 0.14
N HIS A 375 2.46 -15.72 0.37
CA HIS A 375 3.47 -14.75 -0.03
C HIS A 375 4.70 -14.80 0.87
N GLN A 376 5.85 -15.10 0.25
CA GLN A 376 7.15 -15.11 0.91
C GLN A 376 7.79 -13.72 0.88
N ILE A 377 8.10 -13.19 2.06
CA ILE A 377 8.77 -11.91 2.26
C ILE A 377 10.26 -12.15 2.46
N ARG A 378 11.11 -11.42 1.72
CA ARG A 378 12.55 -11.43 1.92
C ARG A 378 12.93 -10.70 3.21
N HIS A 379 13.78 -11.33 4.03
CA HIS A 379 14.30 -10.65 5.20
C HIS A 379 15.26 -9.55 4.81
N GLN A 380 15.15 -8.46 5.55
CA GLN A 380 16.08 -7.37 5.49
C GLN A 380 17.37 -7.79 6.21
N LYS A 381 18.50 -7.70 5.51
CA LYS A 381 19.82 -7.96 6.11
C LYS A 381 20.38 -6.74 6.84
N MET A 382 20.30 -5.54 6.24
CA MET A 382 20.63 -4.23 6.84
C MET A 382 19.80 -3.10 6.20
N GLY A 383 19.82 -1.88 6.77
CA GLY A 383 19.10 -0.70 6.25
C GLY A 383 17.82 -0.34 7.03
N SER A 384 16.79 0.21 6.37
CA SER A 384 15.51 0.53 7.03
C SER A 384 14.50 -0.59 6.87
N CYS A 385 14.02 -1.12 7.98
CA CYS A 385 12.90 -2.08 8.03
C CYS A 385 11.62 -1.51 7.44
N SER A 386 11.38 -0.20 7.60
CA SER A 386 10.26 0.49 6.96
C SER A 386 10.32 0.34 5.44
N GLN A 387 11.49 0.66 4.85
CA GLN A 387 11.67 0.67 3.40
C GLN A 387 11.50 -0.73 2.81
N SER A 388 12.10 -1.74 3.44
CA SER A 388 11.99 -3.14 2.99
C SER A 388 10.56 -3.69 3.16
N CYS A 389 9.85 -3.32 4.24
CA CYS A 389 8.44 -3.68 4.40
C CYS A 389 7.55 -3.03 3.33
N ILE A 390 7.79 -1.74 2.99
CA ILE A 390 7.07 -1.05 1.91
C ILE A 390 7.36 -1.73 0.57
N ASP A 391 8.62 -2.09 0.30
CA ASP A 391 8.99 -2.80 -0.94
C ASP A 391 8.31 -4.17 -1.04
N ALA A 392 8.32 -4.97 0.02
CA ALA A 392 7.63 -6.27 0.05
C ALA A 392 6.11 -6.12 -0.16
N TRP A 393 5.50 -5.13 0.49
CA TRP A 393 4.09 -4.82 0.26
C TRP A 393 3.81 -4.38 -1.18
N PHE A 394 4.62 -3.47 -1.71
CA PHE A 394 4.47 -2.97 -3.08
C PHE A 394 4.62 -4.09 -4.12
N GLU A 395 5.58 -4.99 -3.93
CA GLU A 395 5.77 -6.16 -4.80
C GLU A 395 4.57 -7.10 -4.79
N ARG A 396 3.82 -7.18 -3.69
CA ARG A 396 2.57 -7.93 -3.62
C ARG A 396 1.40 -7.23 -4.33
N GLN A 397 1.37 -5.90 -4.34
CA GLN A 397 0.29 -5.12 -4.98
C GLN A 397 0.45 -5.01 -6.51
N CYS A 398 1.66 -5.23 -7.03
CA CYS A 398 2.02 -4.98 -8.42
C CYS A 398 2.54 -6.24 -9.11
N LYS A 399 2.46 -6.27 -10.45
CA LYS A 399 3.12 -7.34 -11.23
C LYS A 399 4.62 -7.09 -11.31
N GLU A 400 5.43 -8.13 -11.50
CA GLU A 400 6.88 -7.95 -11.67
C GLU A 400 7.25 -7.01 -12.84
N ALA A 401 6.45 -7.01 -13.91
CA ALA A 401 6.60 -6.08 -15.03
C ALA A 401 6.40 -4.59 -14.65
N GLU A 402 5.78 -4.32 -13.52
CA GLU A 402 5.51 -2.99 -12.97
C GLU A 402 6.50 -2.66 -11.84
N THR A 403 6.86 -3.63 -11.00
CA THR A 403 7.75 -3.42 -9.86
C THR A 403 9.19 -3.16 -10.28
N ILE A 404 9.71 -3.95 -11.21
CA ILE A 404 11.11 -3.85 -11.63
C ILE A 404 11.43 -2.47 -12.25
N PRO A 405 10.64 -1.93 -13.21
CA PRO A 405 10.87 -0.58 -13.73
C PRO A 405 10.89 0.51 -12.66
N PHE A 406 10.01 0.42 -11.65
CA PHE A 406 9.97 1.36 -10.55
C PHE A 406 11.23 1.26 -9.66
N GLN A 407 11.68 0.04 -9.34
CA GLN A 407 12.92 -0.19 -8.60
C GLN A 407 14.14 0.37 -9.34
N ILE A 408 14.21 0.16 -10.67
CA ILE A 408 15.26 0.72 -11.53
C ILE A 408 15.22 2.24 -11.51
N PHE A 409 14.03 2.84 -11.67
CA PHE A 409 13.84 4.29 -11.61
C PHE A 409 14.37 4.86 -10.29
N ARG A 410 13.99 4.24 -9.16
CA ARG A 410 14.43 4.64 -7.82
C ARG A 410 15.94 4.57 -7.66
N LEU A 411 16.56 3.45 -8.10
CA LEU A 411 18.01 3.25 -8.02
C LEU A 411 18.78 4.24 -8.91
N LYS A 412 18.31 4.53 -10.12
CA LYS A 412 18.90 5.56 -11.00
C LYS A 412 18.84 6.96 -10.39
N LYS A 413 17.72 7.30 -9.73
CA LYS A 413 17.59 8.56 -8.99
C LYS A 413 18.55 8.62 -7.80
N THR A 414 18.68 7.52 -7.04
CA THR A 414 19.69 7.38 -5.97
C THR A 414 21.11 7.57 -6.50
N LEU A 415 21.46 6.89 -7.59
CA LEU A 415 22.77 6.99 -8.25
C LEU A 415 23.08 8.42 -8.67
N SER A 416 22.11 9.10 -9.30
CA SER A 416 22.26 10.50 -9.73
C SER A 416 22.54 11.45 -8.56
N LYS A 417 21.87 11.23 -7.41
CA LYS A 417 22.14 12.00 -6.18
C LYS A 417 23.53 11.71 -5.63
N ILE A 418 23.96 10.45 -5.60
CA ILE A 418 25.31 10.05 -5.16
C ILE A 418 26.39 10.67 -6.06
N ASP A 419 26.22 10.60 -7.39
CA ASP A 419 27.16 11.17 -8.34
C ASP A 419 27.25 12.70 -8.22
N LEU A 420 26.13 13.39 -7.95
CA LEU A 420 26.13 14.83 -7.66
C LEU A 420 26.94 15.15 -6.40
N LEU A 421 26.77 14.35 -5.33
CA LEU A 421 27.53 14.52 -4.08
C LEU A 421 29.02 14.25 -4.29
N LEU A 422 29.39 13.23 -5.06
CA LEU A 422 30.80 12.93 -5.37
C LEU A 422 31.49 14.02 -6.18
N ARG A 423 30.74 14.77 -7.00
CA ARG A 423 31.25 15.96 -7.73
C ARG A 423 31.39 17.18 -6.82
N ASN A 424 30.76 17.19 -5.66
CA ASN A 424 30.85 18.29 -4.71
C ASN A 424 32.12 18.20 -3.87
N ASN A 425 32.94 19.26 -3.89
CA ASN A 425 34.21 19.33 -3.16
C ASN A 425 34.04 19.55 -1.65
N THR A 426 32.82 19.76 -1.14
CA THR A 426 32.58 20.01 0.28
C THR A 426 32.46 18.75 1.14
N LEU A 427 32.45 17.55 0.55
CA LEU A 427 32.41 16.29 1.31
C LEU A 427 33.73 16.05 2.05
N ASN A 428 33.63 15.67 3.32
CA ASN A 428 34.78 15.13 4.03
C ASN A 428 35.14 13.71 3.53
N LEU A 429 36.30 13.19 3.93
CA LEU A 429 36.81 11.89 3.48
C LEU A 429 35.81 10.74 3.72
N ARG A 430 35.25 10.67 4.94
CA ARG A 430 34.27 9.64 5.36
C ARG A 430 32.99 9.69 4.53
N GLN A 431 32.46 10.89 4.27
CA GLN A 431 31.27 11.09 3.45
C GLN A 431 31.51 10.68 1.99
N ARG A 432 32.70 11.01 1.46
CA ARG A 432 33.09 10.64 0.09
C ARG A 432 33.24 9.12 -0.05
N GLU A 433 33.83 8.46 0.93
CA GLU A 433 33.95 7.00 0.98
C GLU A 433 32.56 6.34 1.04
N ALA A 434 31.67 6.84 1.90
CA ALA A 434 30.29 6.36 1.96
C ALA A 434 29.58 6.46 0.60
N CYS A 435 29.71 7.60 -0.09
CA CYS A 435 29.16 7.77 -1.43
C CYS A 435 29.72 6.74 -2.43
N ARG A 436 31.03 6.44 -2.38
CA ARG A 436 31.65 5.45 -3.28
C ARG A 436 31.10 4.05 -3.03
N HIS A 437 31.01 3.61 -1.77
CA HIS A 437 30.45 2.31 -1.42
C HIS A 437 28.98 2.20 -1.83
N MET A 438 28.17 3.24 -1.56
CA MET A 438 26.77 3.28 -2.01
C MET A 438 26.65 3.24 -3.53
N ARG A 439 27.54 3.92 -4.28
CA ARG A 439 27.59 3.86 -5.74
C ARG A 439 27.77 2.42 -6.24
N VAL A 440 28.75 1.69 -5.70
CA VAL A 440 28.99 0.27 -6.01
C VAL A 440 27.76 -0.58 -5.70
N ALA A 441 27.18 -0.42 -4.51
CA ALA A 441 26.00 -1.17 -4.10
C ALA A 441 24.79 -0.95 -5.02
N VAL A 442 24.56 0.29 -5.47
CA VAL A 442 23.51 0.58 -6.47
C VAL A 442 23.76 -0.19 -7.77
N TYR A 443 25.00 -0.25 -8.25
CA TYR A 443 25.31 -1.01 -9.47
C TYR A 443 25.15 -2.52 -9.30
N ILE A 444 25.46 -3.08 -8.13
CA ILE A 444 25.19 -4.49 -7.80
C ILE A 444 23.68 -4.76 -7.89
N GLU A 445 22.85 -3.92 -7.27
CA GLU A 445 21.39 -4.07 -7.33
C GLU A 445 20.83 -3.89 -8.73
N LEU A 446 21.35 -2.93 -9.51
CA LEU A 446 20.96 -2.76 -10.91
C LEU A 446 21.30 -4.00 -11.76
N ASN A 447 22.45 -4.63 -11.54
CA ASN A 447 22.82 -5.90 -12.20
C ASN A 447 21.90 -7.05 -11.80
N ASN A 448 21.50 -7.14 -10.54
CA ASN A 448 20.52 -8.14 -10.09
C ASN A 448 19.15 -7.94 -10.74
N LEU A 449 18.68 -6.69 -10.82
CA LEU A 449 17.44 -6.37 -11.54
C LEU A 449 17.56 -6.67 -13.03
N GLN A 450 18.71 -6.41 -13.65
CA GLN A 450 18.97 -6.75 -15.04
C GLN A 450 18.87 -8.25 -15.28
N ALA A 451 19.49 -9.07 -14.42
CA ALA A 451 19.39 -10.53 -14.51
C ALA A 451 17.92 -11.00 -14.39
N ARG A 452 17.16 -10.43 -13.43
CA ARG A 452 15.71 -10.72 -13.29
C ARG A 452 14.92 -10.35 -14.55
N VAL A 453 15.23 -9.21 -15.18
CA VAL A 453 14.59 -8.80 -16.45
C VAL A 453 14.94 -9.78 -17.57
N SER A 454 16.20 -10.21 -17.68
CA SER A 454 16.62 -11.19 -18.67
C SER A 454 15.89 -12.53 -18.49
N ASP A 455 15.82 -13.05 -17.27
CA ASP A 455 15.09 -14.28 -16.96
C ASP A 455 13.59 -14.15 -17.30
N LEU A 456 12.98 -13.01 -17.00
CA LEU A 456 11.58 -12.73 -17.34
C LEU A 456 11.37 -12.62 -18.85
N ASN A 457 12.29 -11.97 -19.55
CA ASN A 457 12.25 -11.85 -21.00
C ASN A 457 12.34 -13.23 -21.65
N GLU A 458 13.28 -14.07 -21.21
CA GLU A 458 13.43 -15.44 -21.70
C GLU A 458 12.18 -16.29 -21.42
N ARG A 459 11.66 -16.29 -20.19
CA ARG A 459 10.42 -17.01 -19.84
C ARG A 459 9.23 -16.55 -20.69
N THR A 460 9.13 -15.25 -20.94
CA THR A 460 8.04 -14.68 -21.75
C THR A 460 8.21 -15.04 -23.22
N HIS A 461 9.44 -15.01 -23.74
CA HIS A 461 9.77 -15.41 -25.10
C HIS A 461 9.49 -16.91 -25.35
N ASN A 462 9.83 -17.77 -24.37
CA ASN A 462 9.52 -19.20 -24.42
C ASN A 462 8.00 -19.43 -24.41
N LYS A 463 7.24 -18.69 -23.59
CA LYS A 463 5.77 -18.72 -23.59
C LYS A 463 5.17 -18.26 -24.92
N LEU A 464 5.71 -17.19 -25.50
CA LEU A 464 5.30 -16.68 -26.81
C LEU A 464 5.55 -17.73 -27.90
N SER A 465 6.74 -18.32 -27.93
CA SER A 465 7.13 -19.36 -28.88
C SER A 465 6.22 -20.59 -28.80
N ASN A 466 5.93 -21.07 -27.59
CA ASN A 466 4.99 -22.17 -27.38
C ASN A 466 3.57 -21.81 -27.84
N SER A 467 3.10 -20.60 -27.55
CA SER A 467 1.77 -20.13 -27.98
C SER A 467 1.67 -20.04 -29.50
N LEU A 468 2.75 -19.65 -30.19
CA LEU A 468 2.82 -19.63 -31.66
C LEU A 468 2.78 -21.05 -32.25
N ILE A 469 3.48 -22.00 -31.64
CA ILE A 469 3.44 -23.42 -32.02
C ILE A 469 2.02 -23.97 -31.87
N ASP A 470 1.36 -23.71 -30.74
CA ASP A 470 -0.01 -24.17 -30.51
C ASP A 470 -1.00 -23.48 -31.45
N LEU A 471 -0.81 -22.20 -31.77
CA LEU A 471 -1.65 -21.49 -32.75
C LEU A 471 -1.51 -22.09 -34.16
N LYS A 472 -0.30 -22.43 -34.58
CA LYS A 472 -0.03 -23.16 -35.85
C LYS A 472 -0.79 -24.49 -35.84
N ARG A 473 -0.67 -25.29 -34.76
CA ARG A 473 -1.35 -26.58 -34.60
C ARG A 473 -2.87 -26.47 -34.68
N VAL A 474 -3.50 -25.59 -33.88
CA VAL A 474 -4.96 -25.40 -33.89
C VAL A 474 -5.46 -24.94 -35.27
N ARG A 475 -4.64 -24.22 -36.03
CA ARG A 475 -5.00 -23.79 -37.38
C ARG A 475 -4.97 -24.95 -38.38
N GLU A 476 -3.95 -25.80 -38.31
CA GLU A 476 -3.82 -27.03 -39.12
C GLU A 476 -5.00 -27.98 -38.89
N GLU A 477 -5.31 -28.29 -37.62
CA GLU A 477 -6.45 -29.16 -37.23
C GLU A 477 -7.79 -28.62 -37.76
N ASN A 478 -7.98 -27.29 -37.76
CA ASN A 478 -9.18 -26.65 -38.29
C ASN A 478 -9.26 -26.62 -39.82
N SER A 479 -8.11 -26.56 -40.52
CA SER A 479 -8.11 -26.68 -41.99
C SER A 479 -8.43 -28.09 -42.43
N GLU A 480 -7.90 -29.09 -41.73
CA GLU A 480 -8.22 -30.50 -41.95
C GLU A 480 -9.70 -30.79 -41.71
N ALA A 481 -10.30 -30.21 -40.67
CA ALA A 481 -11.71 -30.39 -40.37
C ALA A 481 -12.68 -29.75 -41.39
N LYS A 482 -12.21 -28.76 -42.17
CA LYS A 482 -13.04 -28.01 -43.13
C LYS A 482 -12.81 -28.38 -44.59
N ASP A 483 -11.92 -29.34 -44.89
CA ASP A 483 -11.44 -29.64 -46.25
C ASP A 483 -11.07 -28.36 -47.03
N LYS A 484 -10.45 -27.40 -46.35
CA LYS A 484 -9.99 -26.14 -46.94
C LYS A 484 -8.54 -25.91 -46.58
N THR A 485 -7.71 -25.62 -47.57
CA THR A 485 -6.34 -25.18 -47.36
C THR A 485 -6.33 -23.93 -46.48
N ALA A 486 -5.56 -23.96 -45.39
CA ALA A 486 -5.38 -22.78 -44.57
C ALA A 486 -4.75 -21.68 -45.42
N LYS A 487 -5.43 -20.55 -45.61
CA LYS A 487 -4.84 -19.32 -46.19
C LYS A 487 -3.49 -19.06 -45.52
N PRO A 488 -2.34 -18.99 -46.20
CA PRO A 488 -1.03 -18.78 -45.59
C PRO A 488 -1.03 -17.50 -44.74
N VAL A 489 -0.35 -17.56 -43.59
CA VAL A 489 -0.10 -16.40 -42.72
C VAL A 489 1.30 -16.62 -42.19
N ASN A 490 2.20 -15.67 -42.42
CA ASN A 490 3.54 -15.73 -41.91
C ASN A 490 3.56 -15.26 -40.45
N PHE A 491 3.61 -16.21 -39.52
CA PHE A 491 3.69 -15.88 -38.10
C PHE A 491 5.09 -15.42 -37.66
N GLU A 492 6.07 -15.43 -38.57
CA GLU A 492 7.41 -14.87 -38.35
C GLU A 492 7.47 -13.38 -38.71
N ASP A 493 6.47 -12.86 -39.43
CA ASP A 493 6.29 -11.42 -39.68
C ASP A 493 5.50 -10.79 -38.52
N PRO A 494 6.08 -9.86 -37.74
CA PRO A 494 5.41 -9.19 -36.64
C PRO A 494 4.14 -8.44 -37.05
N ASP A 495 4.12 -7.80 -38.22
CA ASP A 495 3.00 -7.01 -38.70
C ASP A 495 1.83 -7.90 -39.14
N GLU A 496 2.16 -9.03 -39.78
CA GLU A 496 1.16 -10.02 -40.17
C GLU A 496 0.57 -10.76 -38.96
N LEU A 497 1.40 -11.08 -37.97
CA LEU A 497 0.98 -11.67 -36.70
C LEU A 497 0.08 -10.73 -35.90
N ASP A 498 0.46 -9.46 -35.75
CA ASP A 498 -0.34 -8.45 -35.04
C ASP A 498 -1.69 -8.24 -35.74
N ARG A 499 -1.69 -8.09 -37.07
CA ARG A 499 -2.92 -7.99 -37.87
C ARG A 499 -3.81 -9.22 -37.67
N TYR A 500 -3.25 -10.42 -37.73
CA TYR A 500 -3.99 -11.66 -37.50
C TYR A 500 -4.64 -11.69 -36.10
N CYS A 501 -3.86 -11.38 -35.07
CA CYS A 501 -4.35 -11.41 -33.68
C CYS A 501 -5.41 -10.35 -33.42
N LYS A 502 -5.25 -9.13 -33.93
CA LYS A 502 -6.27 -8.06 -33.87
C LYS A 502 -7.56 -8.46 -34.58
N ILE A 503 -7.46 -9.04 -35.77
CA ILE A 503 -8.63 -9.53 -36.51
C ILE A 503 -9.33 -10.64 -35.71
N LYS A 504 -8.60 -11.60 -35.15
CA LYS A 504 -9.20 -12.71 -34.39
C LYS A 504 -9.80 -12.28 -33.07
N THR A 505 -9.23 -11.31 -32.38
CA THR A 505 -9.81 -10.78 -31.14
C THR A 505 -11.02 -9.88 -31.43
N ALA A 506 -10.97 -9.04 -32.48
CA ALA A 506 -12.06 -8.14 -32.86
C ALA A 506 -13.28 -8.86 -33.48
N GLN A 507 -13.07 -9.87 -34.34
CA GLN A 507 -14.15 -10.61 -35.01
C GLN A 507 -15.06 -11.38 -34.03
N HIS A 508 -14.63 -11.57 -32.79
CA HIS A 508 -15.29 -12.45 -31.82
C HIS A 508 -15.87 -11.72 -30.59
N LEU A 509 -15.63 -10.41 -30.46
CA LEU A 509 -16.35 -9.52 -29.53
C LEU A 509 -17.81 -9.30 -29.95
N ASN A 510 -18.15 -9.60 -31.21
CA ASN A 510 -19.50 -9.57 -31.75
C ASN A 510 -20.13 -10.99 -31.71
N SER A 511 -20.83 -11.29 -30.60
CA SER A 511 -21.97 -12.23 -30.44
C SER A 511 -21.82 -13.76 -30.62
N LYS A 512 -20.63 -14.38 -30.63
CA LYS A 512 -20.49 -15.85 -30.88
C LYS A 512 -20.01 -16.73 -29.71
N PHE A 513 -19.80 -16.18 -28.52
CA PHE A 513 -19.35 -16.94 -27.34
C PHE A 513 -20.28 -16.68 -26.14
N SER A 514 -20.48 -17.71 -25.31
CA SER A 514 -21.22 -17.62 -24.06
C SER A 514 -20.55 -16.66 -23.06
N SER A 515 -21.28 -16.22 -22.04
CA SER A 515 -20.75 -15.31 -21.02
C SER A 515 -19.53 -15.87 -20.28
N GLN A 516 -19.48 -17.18 -20.04
CA GLN A 516 -18.33 -17.84 -19.42
C GLN A 516 -17.11 -17.85 -20.34
N GLU A 517 -17.29 -18.11 -21.63
CA GLU A 517 -16.21 -18.07 -22.63
C GLU A 517 -15.69 -16.65 -22.84
N GLN A 518 -16.57 -15.65 -22.81
CA GLN A 518 -16.18 -14.23 -22.86
C GLN A 518 -15.35 -13.84 -21.64
N LEU A 519 -15.71 -14.32 -20.45
CA LEU A 519 -14.91 -14.11 -19.23
C LEU A 519 -13.53 -14.77 -19.34
N ARG A 520 -13.45 -16.00 -19.87
CA ARG A 520 -12.16 -16.67 -20.17
C ARG A 520 -11.32 -15.86 -21.16
N ILE A 521 -11.94 -15.36 -22.24
CA ILE A 521 -11.26 -14.49 -23.21
C ILE A 521 -10.78 -13.20 -22.51
N GLN A 522 -11.61 -12.55 -21.69
CA GLN A 522 -11.22 -11.35 -20.96
C GLN A 522 -10.02 -11.59 -20.04
N ASN A 523 -10.00 -12.73 -19.35
CA ASN A 523 -8.94 -13.11 -18.40
C ASN A 523 -7.70 -13.72 -19.04
N ALA A 524 -7.70 -14.03 -20.35
CA ALA A 524 -6.57 -14.68 -21.03
C ALA A 524 -5.25 -13.88 -21.04
N SER A 525 -5.30 -12.58 -20.73
CA SER A 525 -4.11 -11.72 -20.54
C SER A 525 -3.59 -11.71 -19.11
N ARG A 526 -4.35 -12.24 -18.14
CA ARG A 526 -4.01 -12.20 -16.70
C ARG A 526 -3.46 -13.52 -16.17
N GLU A 527 -3.74 -14.63 -16.85
CA GLU A 527 -3.27 -15.97 -16.49
C GLU A 527 -2.49 -16.65 -17.62
N THR A 528 -1.58 -17.55 -17.26
CA THR A 528 -0.99 -18.47 -18.24
C THR A 528 -2.09 -19.46 -18.66
N VAL A 529 -2.92 -19.12 -19.65
CA VAL A 529 -3.94 -20.04 -20.16
C VAL A 529 -3.21 -21.23 -20.81
N SER A 530 -3.18 -22.37 -20.11
CA SER A 530 -2.86 -23.66 -20.72
C SER A 530 -4.01 -24.01 -21.66
N VAL A 531 -3.91 -23.60 -22.92
CA VAL A 531 -4.87 -24.00 -23.93
C VAL A 531 -4.59 -25.46 -24.27
N LYS A 532 -5.37 -26.37 -23.67
CA LYS A 532 -5.38 -27.77 -24.10
C LYS A 532 -5.95 -27.79 -25.52
N THR A 533 -5.09 -28.08 -26.48
CA THR A 533 -5.52 -28.45 -27.83
C THR A 533 -6.24 -29.79 -27.76
N ALA A 534 -7.26 -30.01 -28.59
CA ALA A 534 -8.09 -31.21 -28.53
C ALA A 534 -7.22 -32.48 -28.59
N SER A 535 -7.62 -33.53 -27.87
CA SER A 535 -6.87 -34.77 -27.74
C SER A 535 -6.52 -35.40 -29.10
N ARG A 536 -5.26 -35.87 -29.21
CA ARG A 536 -4.74 -36.74 -30.27
C ARG A 536 -5.64 -37.98 -30.44
N THR A 537 -6.67 -37.85 -31.27
CA THR A 537 -7.29 -39.01 -31.93
C THR A 537 -7.22 -38.86 -33.45
N PHE A 538 -6.23 -38.10 -33.93
CA PHE A 538 -5.96 -37.93 -35.37
C PHE A 538 -5.20 -39.11 -36.00
N LEU A 539 -4.67 -40.04 -35.20
CA LEU A 539 -3.92 -41.19 -35.69
C LEU A 539 -4.19 -42.45 -34.84
N LEU A 540 -5.43 -42.92 -34.84
CA LEU A 540 -5.71 -44.33 -34.61
C LEU A 540 -6.42 -44.82 -35.88
N PHE A 541 -5.71 -45.60 -36.70
CA PHE A 541 -6.22 -46.31 -37.90
C PHE A 541 -6.35 -45.55 -39.23
N GLY A 542 -5.60 -44.47 -39.47
CA GLY A 542 -5.40 -43.94 -40.83
C GLY A 542 -6.63 -43.35 -41.54
N LYS A 543 -7.72 -43.05 -40.82
CA LYS A 543 -8.89 -42.34 -41.35
C LYS A 543 -9.03 -40.96 -40.69
N LYS A 544 -9.14 -39.91 -41.50
CA LYS A 544 -9.43 -38.54 -41.03
C LYS A 544 -10.81 -38.51 -40.35
N ARG A 545 -10.85 -38.30 -39.03
CA ARG A 545 -12.09 -38.04 -38.29
C ARG A 545 -12.52 -36.59 -38.51
N LYS A 546 -13.81 -36.36 -38.81
CA LYS A 546 -14.40 -35.01 -38.78
C LYS A 546 -14.60 -34.59 -37.31
N LEU A 547 -14.21 -33.36 -36.98
CA LEU A 547 -14.46 -32.77 -35.66
C LEU A 547 -15.96 -32.61 -35.43
N SER A 548 -16.40 -32.82 -34.19
CA SER A 548 -17.74 -32.46 -33.71
C SER A 548 -17.93 -30.94 -33.66
N ASP A 549 -19.17 -30.47 -33.62
CA ASP A 549 -19.47 -29.04 -33.51
C ASP A 549 -18.94 -28.42 -32.20
N GLU A 550 -18.92 -29.20 -31.12
CA GLU A 550 -18.31 -28.82 -29.83
C GLU A 550 -16.79 -28.64 -29.96
N GLU A 551 -16.09 -29.59 -30.58
CA GLU A 551 -14.64 -29.49 -30.84
C GLU A 551 -14.32 -28.33 -31.79
N ILE A 552 -15.19 -28.03 -32.76
CA ILE A 552 -15.05 -26.87 -33.65
C ILE A 552 -15.24 -25.56 -32.88
N GLN A 553 -16.17 -25.50 -31.93
CA GLN A 553 -16.41 -24.33 -31.10
C GLN A 553 -15.26 -24.10 -30.11
N GLU A 554 -14.78 -25.16 -29.46
CA GLU A 554 -13.61 -25.12 -28.58
C GLU A 554 -12.36 -24.67 -29.34
N ASN A 555 -12.14 -25.18 -30.56
CA ASN A 555 -11.02 -24.76 -31.40
C ASN A 555 -11.12 -23.30 -31.88
N LYS A 556 -12.33 -22.75 -32.03
CA LYS A 556 -12.51 -21.31 -32.28
C LYS A 556 -12.16 -20.49 -31.05
N LEU A 557 -12.60 -20.92 -29.86
CA LEU A 557 -12.27 -20.28 -28.59
C LEU A 557 -10.75 -20.29 -28.35
N ASN A 558 -10.11 -21.45 -28.53
CA ASN A 558 -8.67 -21.64 -28.38
C ASN A 558 -7.85 -20.70 -29.28
N LYS A 559 -8.27 -20.47 -30.54
CA LYS A 559 -7.63 -19.48 -31.41
C LYS A 559 -7.70 -18.06 -30.88
N VAL A 560 -8.81 -17.66 -30.28
CA VAL A 560 -8.99 -16.32 -29.71
C VAL A 560 -8.17 -16.17 -28.43
N LEU A 561 -8.16 -17.20 -27.58
CA LEU A 561 -7.33 -17.25 -26.38
C LEU A 561 -5.84 -17.16 -26.73
N LEU A 562 -5.36 -18.00 -27.66
CA LEU A 562 -3.96 -17.99 -28.12
C LEU A 562 -3.58 -16.66 -28.78
N ALA A 563 -4.43 -16.10 -29.64
CA ALA A 563 -4.18 -14.79 -30.25
C ALA A 563 -4.02 -13.68 -29.19
N LYS A 564 -4.88 -13.69 -28.17
CA LYS A 564 -4.78 -12.73 -27.06
C LYS A 564 -3.55 -12.95 -26.19
N GLN A 565 -3.16 -14.20 -25.95
CA GLN A 565 -1.93 -14.54 -25.23
C GLN A 565 -0.68 -14.09 -25.99
N ILE A 566 -0.65 -14.31 -27.31
CA ILE A 566 0.45 -13.88 -28.18
C ILE A 566 0.58 -12.36 -28.16
N MET A 567 -0.53 -11.62 -28.30
CA MET A 567 -0.49 -10.15 -28.20
C MET A 567 0.09 -9.68 -26.86
N HIS A 568 -0.38 -10.25 -25.75
CA HIS A 568 0.08 -9.88 -24.42
C HIS A 568 1.54 -10.28 -24.17
N ALA A 569 1.96 -11.49 -24.57
CA ALA A 569 3.34 -11.94 -24.43
C ALA A 569 4.30 -11.12 -25.31
N SER A 570 3.89 -10.75 -26.53
CA SER A 570 4.66 -9.87 -27.40
C SER A 570 4.83 -8.48 -26.79
N GLU A 571 3.77 -7.91 -26.19
CA GLU A 571 3.84 -6.62 -25.49
C GLU A 571 4.81 -6.69 -24.30
N LEU A 572 4.74 -7.76 -23.51
CA LEU A 572 5.66 -7.99 -22.39
C LEU A 572 7.12 -8.16 -22.84
N THR A 573 7.38 -8.95 -23.89
CA THR A 573 8.73 -9.13 -24.45
C THR A 573 9.31 -7.80 -24.93
N ASN A 574 8.51 -6.99 -25.63
CA ASN A 574 8.93 -5.65 -26.06
C ASN A 574 9.24 -4.75 -24.85
N ARG A 575 8.41 -4.80 -23.82
CA ARG A 575 8.61 -4.04 -22.58
C ARG A 575 9.88 -4.47 -21.83
N TYR A 576 10.11 -5.77 -21.66
CA TYR A 576 11.32 -6.28 -21.00
C TYR A 576 12.58 -5.95 -21.80
N SER A 577 12.53 -6.07 -23.13
CA SER A 577 13.63 -5.70 -24.01
C SER A 577 13.95 -4.21 -23.91
N PHE A 578 12.93 -3.35 -23.86
CA PHE A 578 13.10 -1.91 -23.63
C PHE A 578 13.73 -1.62 -22.26
N ILE A 579 13.26 -2.27 -21.19
CA ILE A 579 13.82 -2.12 -19.84
C ILE A 579 15.29 -2.54 -19.85
N GLN A 580 15.62 -3.68 -20.46
CA GLN A 580 16.99 -4.21 -20.56
C GLN A 580 17.91 -3.23 -21.32
N GLN A 581 17.46 -2.66 -22.44
CA GLN A 581 18.21 -1.65 -23.18
C GLN A 581 18.44 -0.37 -22.34
N SER A 582 17.44 0.04 -21.56
CA SER A 582 17.56 1.22 -20.69
C SER A 582 18.54 1.01 -19.52
N LEU A 583 18.81 -0.23 -19.12
CA LEU A 583 19.73 -0.60 -18.03
C LEU A 583 21.19 -0.70 -18.49
N LEU A 584 21.42 -1.14 -19.71
CA LEU A 584 22.75 -1.36 -20.29
C LEU A 584 23.57 -0.08 -20.52
N GLN A 585 22.95 1.10 -20.40
CA GLN A 585 23.66 2.37 -20.38
C GLN A 585 24.28 2.60 -18.99
N GLN A 586 25.23 1.77 -18.58
CA GLN A 586 26.12 2.04 -17.43
C GLN A 586 27.14 3.14 -17.82
N SER A 587 26.64 4.29 -18.25
CA SER A 587 27.47 5.42 -18.64
C SER A 587 28.18 5.98 -17.40
N GLY A 588 29.45 5.60 -17.20
CA GLY A 588 30.29 6.17 -16.14
C GLY A 588 31.10 5.19 -15.29
N LEU A 589 31.14 3.91 -15.65
CA LEU A 589 32.10 2.93 -15.10
C LEU A 589 33.21 2.63 -16.11
N ASN A 590 34.44 2.49 -15.63
CA ASN A 590 35.53 1.94 -16.43
C ASN A 590 35.50 0.40 -16.43
N GLU A 591 36.37 -0.23 -17.23
CA GLU A 591 36.40 -1.70 -17.38
C GLU A 591 36.75 -2.42 -16.07
N GLU A 592 37.63 -1.85 -15.25
CA GLU A 592 38.05 -2.41 -13.96
C GLU A 592 36.93 -2.34 -12.92
N GLU A 593 36.24 -1.20 -12.83
CA GLU A 593 35.07 -0.99 -11.99
C GLU A 593 33.93 -1.96 -12.36
N THR A 594 33.71 -2.16 -13.67
CA THR A 594 32.70 -3.11 -14.19
C THR A 594 33.04 -4.53 -13.76
N LYS A 595 34.29 -4.97 -13.97
CA LYS A 595 34.76 -6.29 -13.56
C LYS A 595 34.64 -6.51 -12.06
N ARG A 596 34.92 -5.48 -11.26
CA ARG A 596 34.77 -5.52 -9.80
C ARG A 596 33.31 -5.72 -9.38
N ILE A 597 32.38 -4.99 -10.01
CA ILE A 597 30.94 -5.15 -9.76
C ILE A 597 30.49 -6.57 -10.10
N ASP A 598 30.90 -7.12 -11.24
CA ASP A 598 30.56 -8.49 -11.63
C ASP A 598 31.04 -9.55 -10.62
N GLN A 599 32.26 -9.37 -10.08
CA GLN A 599 32.78 -10.21 -9.01
C GLN A 599 31.93 -10.13 -7.74
N LEU A 600 31.53 -8.93 -7.35
CA LEU A 600 30.70 -8.72 -6.15
C LEU A 600 29.28 -9.26 -6.33
N VAL A 601 28.71 -9.17 -7.54
CA VAL A 601 27.43 -9.81 -7.90
C VAL A 601 27.54 -11.32 -7.81
N ALA A 602 28.62 -11.92 -8.34
CA ALA A 602 28.85 -13.35 -8.23
C ALA A 602 29.01 -13.79 -6.77
N TYR A 603 29.77 -13.04 -5.97
CA TYR A 603 29.94 -13.26 -4.54
C TYR A 603 28.59 -13.19 -3.80
N GLN A 604 27.78 -12.18 -4.09
CA GLN A 604 26.45 -12.03 -3.50
C GLN A 604 25.54 -13.21 -3.82
N ARG A 605 25.57 -13.74 -5.06
CA ARG A 605 24.78 -14.91 -5.43
C ARG A 605 25.18 -16.15 -4.64
N GLU A 606 26.46 -16.29 -4.32
CA GLU A 606 26.98 -17.42 -3.55
C GLU A 606 26.72 -17.27 -2.04
N LYS A 607 26.95 -16.07 -1.49
CA LYS A 607 26.91 -15.82 -0.04
C LYS A 607 25.62 -15.17 0.46
N GLY A 608 24.74 -14.76 -0.44
CA GLY A 608 23.47 -14.09 -0.14
C GLY A 608 23.59 -12.60 0.23
N SER A 609 24.79 -12.07 0.48
CA SER A 609 25.05 -10.66 0.79
C SER A 609 26.50 -10.27 0.52
N VAL A 610 26.77 -8.96 0.53
CA VAL A 610 28.11 -8.38 0.30
C VAL A 610 28.53 -7.55 1.52
N PRO A 611 29.69 -7.79 2.15
CA PRO A 611 30.17 -6.96 3.27
C PRO A 611 30.49 -5.52 2.82
N TYR A 612 30.15 -4.53 3.63
CA TYR A 612 30.33 -3.11 3.30
C TYR A 612 31.77 -2.75 2.92
N HIS A 613 32.75 -3.26 3.67
CA HIS A 613 34.17 -3.03 3.43
C HIS A 613 34.68 -3.62 2.10
N SER A 614 33.91 -4.49 1.45
CA SER A 614 34.26 -5.07 0.16
C SER A 614 33.80 -4.22 -1.03
N LEU A 615 32.97 -3.19 -0.79
CA LEU A 615 32.41 -2.27 -1.79
C LEU A 615 33.40 -1.19 -2.26
N VAL A 616 34.70 -1.45 -2.12
CA VAL A 616 35.77 -0.55 -2.53
C VAL A 616 36.10 -0.82 -4.00
N PHE A 617 36.28 0.25 -4.77
CA PHE A 617 36.88 0.19 -6.11
C PHE A 617 38.39 0.08 -6.03
#